data_AF-A0A9P8EAU2-F1
#
_entry.id   AF-A0A9P8EAU2-F1
#
_cell.length_a   1.000
_cell.length_b   1.000
_cell.length_c   1.000
_cell.angle_alpha   90.00
_cell.angle_beta   90.00
_cell.angle_gamma   90.00
#
_symmetry.space_group_name_H-M   'P 1'
#
loop_
_entity.id
_entity.type
_entity.pdbx_description
1 polymer ?
#
loop_
_entity_poly.entity_id
_entity_poly.type
_entity_poly.pdbx_seq_one_letter_code
_entity_poly.pdbx_strand_id
1 'polypeptide(L)'
;MENIWYHRRVADTAAKGCMICYKPSASVLITPDSKDFFYICPSHLKDRNFAIPTDDEAKAIADRKKKEELDREIEAVKKEYDEKMKKKQQKKDKANDKDKDKKDKEKDNNDKDEKERDDKIKALTDKAEGSSSTSKPGVEDGPRVFQLQKHFYNMRLEKRRNAEAAKRNQERLRNPSLFPSVPTGNP
;
A
#
# COMPACT_ATOMS: atom_id res chain seq x y z
N MET A 1 -2.63 -10.66 -22.32
CA MET A 1 -3.05 -10.39 -20.94
C MET A 1 -1.86 -9.78 -20.24
N GLU A 2 -2.09 -8.68 -19.53
CA GLU A 2 -1.05 -7.99 -18.77
C GLU A 2 -1.00 -8.56 -17.36
N ASN A 3 0.20 -8.60 -16.77
CA ASN A 3 0.41 -9.12 -15.42
C ASN A 3 0.18 -8.01 -14.39
N ILE A 4 -1.04 -7.47 -14.36
CA ILE A 4 -1.45 -6.40 -13.45
C ILE A 4 -2.67 -6.89 -12.68
N TRP A 5 -2.60 -6.78 -11.35
CA TRP A 5 -3.57 -7.35 -10.42
C TRP A 5 -3.95 -6.36 -9.34
N TYR A 6 -5.23 -6.04 -9.23
CA TYR A 6 -5.77 -5.16 -8.21
C TYR A 6 -6.19 -5.97 -6.98
N HIS A 7 -5.74 -5.54 -5.79
CA HIS A 7 -6.20 -6.07 -4.53
C HIS A 7 -7.51 -5.40 -4.11
N ARG A 8 -8.51 -6.25 -3.88
CA ARG A 8 -9.84 -5.86 -3.37
C ARG A 8 -10.17 -6.72 -2.17
N ARG A 9 -10.95 -6.17 -1.24
CA ARG A 9 -11.59 -6.93 -0.17
C ARG A 9 -13.07 -7.12 -0.49
N VAL A 10 -13.55 -8.35 -0.32
CA VAL A 10 -14.97 -8.70 -0.37
C VAL A 10 -15.52 -8.81 1.06
N ALA A 11 -16.84 -8.95 1.21
CA ALA A 11 -17.45 -9.22 2.52
C ALA A 11 -16.99 -10.59 3.06
N ASP A 12 -16.87 -10.72 4.38
CA ASP A 12 -16.43 -11.96 5.03
C ASP A 12 -17.37 -13.15 4.77
N THR A 13 -18.66 -12.89 4.52
CA THR A 13 -19.65 -13.90 4.13
C THR A 13 -19.37 -14.50 2.75
N ALA A 14 -18.64 -13.78 1.89
CA ALA A 14 -18.24 -14.22 0.55
C ALA A 14 -16.77 -14.70 0.52
N ALA A 15 -16.17 -14.96 1.69
CA ALA A 15 -14.81 -15.47 1.79
C ALA A 15 -14.69 -16.86 1.14
N LYS A 16 -13.63 -17.04 0.35
CA LYS A 16 -13.30 -18.34 -0.26
C LYS A 16 -11.87 -18.74 0.08
N GLY A 17 -11.54 -19.99 -0.19
CA GLY A 17 -10.21 -20.54 0.06
C GLY A 17 -9.12 -19.77 -0.70
N CYS A 18 -8.09 -19.37 0.02
CA CYS A 18 -6.85 -18.84 -0.53
C CYS A 18 -6.24 -19.83 -1.53
N MET A 19 -5.68 -19.32 -2.64
CA MET A 19 -5.05 -20.18 -3.67
C MET A 19 -3.88 -21.02 -3.14
N ILE A 20 -3.19 -20.56 -2.09
CA ILE A 20 -1.96 -21.19 -1.60
C ILE A 20 -2.24 -22.14 -0.43
N CYS A 21 -2.94 -21.67 0.60
CA CYS A 21 -3.19 -22.45 1.81
C CYS A 21 -4.64 -22.89 1.99
N TYR A 22 -5.54 -22.53 1.07
CA TYR A 22 -6.96 -22.88 1.10
C TYR A 22 -7.73 -22.39 2.35
N LYS A 23 -7.10 -21.62 3.23
CA LYS A 23 -7.77 -20.94 4.34
C LYS A 23 -8.76 -19.90 3.81
N PRO A 24 -9.93 -19.74 4.42
CA PRO A 24 -10.90 -18.73 4.00
C PRO A 24 -10.28 -17.34 4.07
N SER A 25 -10.42 -16.57 3.00
CA SER A 25 -9.93 -15.22 2.88
C SER A 25 -10.98 -14.34 2.21
N ALA A 26 -11.07 -13.09 2.66
CA ALA A 26 -11.86 -12.03 2.03
C ALA A 26 -11.03 -11.17 1.07
N SER A 27 -9.73 -11.43 0.93
CA SER A 27 -8.84 -10.70 0.01
C SER A 27 -8.80 -11.37 -1.36
N VAL A 28 -8.98 -10.57 -2.42
CA VAL A 28 -9.08 -11.00 -3.81
C VAL A 28 -8.13 -10.19 -4.67
N LEU A 29 -7.38 -10.87 -5.54
CA LEU A 29 -6.64 -10.25 -6.64
C LEU A 29 -7.45 -10.40 -7.93
N ILE A 30 -7.68 -9.28 -8.62
CA ILE A 30 -8.47 -9.22 -9.86
C ILE A 30 -7.71 -8.50 -10.97
N THR A 31 -7.81 -9.03 -12.18
CA THR A 31 -7.29 -8.38 -13.39
C THR A 31 -8.11 -7.14 -13.77
N PRO A 32 -7.52 -6.11 -14.42
CA PRO A 32 -8.27 -4.92 -14.85
C PRO A 32 -9.48 -5.24 -15.74
N ASP A 33 -9.38 -6.29 -16.56
CA ASP A 33 -10.44 -6.74 -17.45
C ASP A 33 -11.46 -7.68 -16.78
N SER A 34 -11.33 -7.94 -15.47
CA SER A 34 -12.19 -8.81 -14.67
C SER A 34 -12.37 -10.23 -15.22
N LYS A 35 -11.50 -10.67 -16.14
CA LYS A 35 -11.57 -12.01 -16.76
C LYS A 35 -10.99 -13.07 -15.85
N ASP A 36 -10.05 -12.70 -15.00
CA ASP A 36 -9.45 -13.58 -14.02
C ASP A 36 -9.38 -12.94 -12.63
N PHE A 37 -9.72 -13.74 -11.62
CA PHE A 37 -9.68 -13.35 -10.21
C PHE A 37 -9.38 -14.55 -9.32
N PHE A 38 -8.83 -14.30 -8.14
CA PHE A 38 -8.65 -15.34 -7.13
C PHE A 38 -8.47 -14.79 -5.72
N TYR A 39 -8.73 -15.67 -4.75
CA TYR A 39 -8.61 -15.35 -3.35
C TYR A 39 -7.18 -15.63 -2.87
N ILE A 40 -6.66 -14.70 -2.08
CA ILE A 40 -5.34 -14.79 -1.44
C ILE A 40 -5.49 -14.30 -0.01
N CYS A 41 -4.88 -14.97 0.97
CA CYS A 41 -4.90 -14.47 2.34
C CYS A 41 -3.79 -13.42 2.57
N PRO A 42 -4.00 -12.45 3.48
CA PRO A 42 -3.02 -11.39 3.74
C PRO A 42 -1.62 -11.91 4.13
N SER A 43 -1.53 -13.10 4.72
CA SER A 43 -0.25 -13.72 5.05
C SER A 43 0.58 -14.07 3.81
N HIS A 44 -0.06 -14.55 2.73
CA HIS A 44 0.62 -14.89 1.48
C HIS A 44 0.77 -13.69 0.53
N LEU A 45 -0.07 -12.67 0.68
CA LEU A 45 0.11 -11.42 -0.07
C LEU A 45 1.38 -10.66 0.35
N LYS A 46 1.86 -10.87 1.59
CA LYS A 46 3.11 -10.30 2.10
C LYS A 46 4.37 -11.04 1.60
N ASP A 47 4.22 -12.18 0.93
CA ASP A 47 5.35 -12.95 0.42
C ASP A 47 5.97 -12.26 -0.80
N ARG A 48 7.27 -11.97 -0.69
CA ARG A 48 8.07 -11.31 -1.74
C ARG A 48 8.16 -12.13 -3.02
N ASN A 49 8.04 -13.45 -2.92
CA ASN A 49 8.14 -14.35 -4.07
C ASN A 49 6.79 -14.59 -4.76
N PHE A 50 5.70 -14.05 -4.23
CA PHE A 50 4.36 -14.26 -4.77
C PHE A 50 3.87 -13.08 -5.62
N ALA A 51 3.67 -11.93 -4.98
CA ALA A 51 3.12 -10.73 -5.59
C ALA A 51 3.99 -9.52 -5.23
N ILE A 52 4.53 -8.88 -6.26
CA ILE A 52 5.40 -7.72 -6.13
C ILE A 52 4.55 -6.48 -6.44
N PRO A 53 4.56 -5.44 -5.59
CA PRO A 53 3.93 -4.16 -5.95
C PRO A 53 4.45 -3.67 -7.30
N THR A 54 3.58 -3.11 -8.15
CA THR A 54 4.04 -2.50 -9.41
C THR A 54 5.06 -1.39 -9.14
N ASP A 55 5.95 -1.09 -10.09
CA ASP A 55 6.98 -0.05 -9.90
C ASP A 55 6.38 1.32 -9.51
N ASP A 56 5.21 1.65 -10.06
CA ASP A 56 4.48 2.88 -9.72
C ASP A 56 3.96 2.88 -8.27
N GLU A 57 3.46 1.74 -7.79
CA GLU A 57 3.06 1.60 -6.39
C GLU A 57 4.25 1.47 -5.43
N ALA A 58 5.33 0.81 -5.85
CA ALA A 58 6.55 0.71 -5.07
C ALA A 58 7.15 2.10 -4.83
N LYS A 59 7.13 2.97 -5.85
CA LYS A 59 7.48 4.39 -5.71
C LYS A 59 6.52 5.13 -4.79
N ALA A 60 5.20 4.99 -4.99
CA ALA A 60 4.21 5.62 -4.13
C ALA A 60 4.34 5.21 -2.65
N ILE A 61 4.66 3.95 -2.36
CA ILE A 61 4.90 3.45 -1.00
C ILE A 61 6.21 4.01 -0.43
N ALA A 62 7.28 4.08 -1.23
CA ALA A 62 8.54 4.66 -0.81
C ALA A 62 8.38 6.15 -0.48
N ASP A 63 7.60 6.88 -1.27
CA ASP A 63 7.35 8.30 -1.06
C ASP A 63 6.43 8.52 0.14
N ARG A 64 5.43 7.66 0.35
CA ARG A 64 4.60 7.70 1.56
C ARG A 64 5.42 7.45 2.83
N LYS A 65 6.34 6.47 2.81
CA LYS A 65 7.23 6.20 3.94
C LYS A 65 8.19 7.36 4.24
N LYS A 66 8.79 7.94 3.20
CA LYS A 66 9.66 9.13 3.36
C LYS A 66 8.87 10.29 3.95
N LYS A 67 7.63 10.50 3.49
CA LYS A 67 6.76 11.54 4.04
C LYS A 67 6.41 11.28 5.51
N GLU A 68 6.02 10.06 5.86
CA GLU A 68 5.74 9.67 7.26
C GLU A 68 6.97 9.88 8.17
N GLU A 69 8.18 9.61 7.68
CA GLU A 69 9.44 9.85 8.40
C GLU A 69 9.73 11.36 8.58
N LEU A 70 9.59 12.14 7.52
CA LEU A 70 9.73 13.61 7.58
C LEU A 70 8.69 14.25 8.51
N ASP A 71 7.44 13.80 8.47
CA ASP A 71 6.37 14.27 9.36
C ASP A 71 6.68 13.96 10.83
N ARG A 72 7.26 12.78 11.11
CA ARG A 72 7.69 12.39 12.46
C ARG A 72 8.87 13.23 12.96
N GLU A 73 9.83 13.56 12.10
CA GLU A 73 10.92 14.47 12.42
C GLU A 73 10.40 15.88 12.71
N ILE A 74 9.44 16.37 11.91
CA ILE A 74 8.79 17.66 12.14
C ILE A 74 8.06 17.67 13.49
N GLU A 75 7.36 16.60 13.85
CA GLU A 75 6.66 16.50 15.13
C GLU A 75 7.64 16.44 16.32
N ALA A 76 8.77 15.74 16.18
CA ALA A 76 9.82 15.71 17.19
C ALA A 76 10.43 17.10 17.42
N VAL A 77 10.79 17.82 16.35
CA VAL A 77 11.30 19.20 16.42
C VAL A 77 10.28 20.13 17.07
N LYS A 78 8.98 19.96 16.78
CA LYS A 78 7.92 20.74 17.42
C LYS A 78 7.84 20.47 18.92
N LYS A 79 7.91 19.21 19.36
CA LYS A 79 7.87 18.81 20.77
C LYS A 79 9.09 19.29 21.56
N GLU A 80 10.29 19.11 21.01
CA GLU A 80 11.53 19.59 21.64
C GLU A 80 11.50 21.11 21.86
N TYR A 81 10.97 21.85 20.88
CA TYR A 81 10.80 23.29 20.98
C TYR A 81 9.81 23.67 22.11
N ASP A 82 8.63 23.05 22.13
CA ASP A 82 7.60 23.35 23.13
C ASP A 82 8.05 23.01 24.56
N GLU A 83 8.83 21.95 24.75
CA GLU A 83 9.45 21.59 26.03
C GLU A 83 10.54 22.57 26.46
N LYS A 84 11.41 22.99 25.52
CA LYS A 84 12.44 24.02 25.76
C LYS A 84 11.78 25.33 26.20
N MET A 85 10.67 25.70 25.56
CA MET A 85 9.90 26.90 25.86
C MET A 85 9.20 26.82 27.22
N LYS A 86 8.53 25.71 27.54
CA LYS A 86 7.94 25.49 28.86
C LYS A 86 8.98 25.54 29.97
N LYS A 87 10.17 24.96 29.76
CA LYS A 87 11.27 24.99 30.73
C LYS A 87 11.85 26.40 30.92
N LYS A 88 11.92 27.21 29.86
CA LYS A 88 12.28 28.64 29.96
C LYS A 88 11.22 29.43 30.74
N GLN A 89 9.93 29.23 30.45
CA GLN A 89 8.84 29.90 31.15
C GLN A 89 8.77 29.53 32.64
N GLN A 90 8.91 28.24 32.98
CA GLN A 90 8.95 27.79 34.38
C GLN A 90 10.15 28.35 35.17
N LYS A 91 11.31 28.52 34.51
CA LYS A 91 12.47 29.19 35.13
C LYS A 91 12.20 30.68 35.37
N LYS A 92 11.44 31.31 34.49
CA LYS A 92 11.03 32.72 34.60
C LYS A 92 10.02 32.95 35.72
N ASP A 93 9.02 32.08 35.84
CA ASP A 93 8.02 32.15 36.92
C ASP A 93 8.67 31.94 38.31
N LYS A 94 9.78 31.20 38.38
CA LYS A 94 10.61 31.07 39.61
C LYS A 94 11.57 32.24 39.85
N ALA A 95 11.89 33.06 38.84
CA ALA A 95 12.86 34.16 38.94
C ALA A 95 12.21 35.55 39.12
N ASN A 96 10.94 35.72 38.77
CA ASN A 96 10.19 36.98 38.89
C ASN A 96 9.90 37.43 40.35
N ASP A 97 10.40 36.72 41.37
CA ASP A 97 10.40 37.19 42.77
C ASP A 97 11.59 38.11 43.11
N LYS A 98 12.58 38.25 42.19
CA LYS A 98 13.67 39.23 42.32
C LYS A 98 14.03 39.87 40.97
N ASP A 99 13.68 41.16 40.87
CA ASP A 99 14.28 42.19 40.00
C ASP A 99 13.77 42.36 38.56
N LYS A 100 13.61 43.62 38.14
CA LYS A 100 12.71 44.09 37.08
C LYS A 100 13.40 44.45 35.75
N ASP A 101 14.71 44.25 35.63
CA ASP A 101 15.52 44.83 34.53
C ASP A 101 16.02 43.83 33.48
N LYS A 102 15.53 42.57 33.49
CA LYS A 102 16.02 41.48 32.61
C LYS A 102 15.11 41.13 31.42
N LYS A 103 14.08 41.95 31.16
CA LYS A 103 12.94 41.59 30.28
C LYS A 103 13.21 41.76 28.78
N ASP A 104 14.06 42.71 28.37
CA ASP A 104 14.27 43.03 26.93
C ASP A 104 15.27 42.09 26.24
N LYS A 105 16.31 41.62 26.93
CA LYS A 105 17.34 40.73 26.35
C LYS A 105 16.84 39.30 26.08
N GLU A 106 15.75 38.89 26.72
CA GLU A 106 15.15 37.56 26.57
C GLU A 106 14.08 37.49 25.47
N LYS A 107 13.38 38.58 25.18
CA LYS A 107 12.37 38.62 24.10
C LYS A 107 13.05 38.41 22.73
N ASP A 108 14.21 39.04 22.54
CA ASP A 108 15.04 38.89 21.34
C ASP A 108 15.63 37.47 21.16
N ASN A 109 15.94 36.78 22.26
CA ASN A 109 16.42 35.40 22.23
C ASN A 109 15.30 34.39 21.95
N ASN A 110 14.06 34.74 22.29
CA ASN A 110 12.90 33.90 22.04
C ASN A 110 12.45 33.99 20.58
N ASP A 111 12.44 35.20 20.03
CA ASP A 111 12.17 35.45 18.60
C ASP A 111 13.22 34.76 17.70
N LYS A 112 14.49 34.72 18.12
CA LYS A 112 15.55 33.96 17.42
C LYS A 112 15.31 32.45 17.44
N ASP A 113 14.99 31.89 18.61
CA ASP A 113 14.70 30.46 18.76
C ASP A 113 13.41 30.04 17.99
N GLU A 114 12.37 30.89 17.94
CA GLU A 114 11.17 30.67 17.11
C GLU A 114 11.52 30.67 15.61
N LYS A 115 12.30 31.66 15.18
CA LYS A 115 12.69 31.80 13.77
C LYS A 115 13.54 30.63 13.29
N GLU A 116 14.49 30.15 14.10
CA GLU A 116 15.28 28.96 13.77
C GLU A 116 14.43 27.68 13.68
N ARG A 117 13.42 27.53 14.55
CA ARG A 117 12.48 26.41 14.49
C ARG A 117 11.62 26.48 13.23
N ASP A 118 11.09 27.66 12.92
CA ASP A 118 10.23 27.87 11.75
C ASP A 118 11.01 27.70 10.45
N ASP A 119 12.26 28.16 10.38
CA ASP A 119 13.14 27.95 9.23
C ASP A 119 13.48 26.46 9.06
N LYS A 120 13.69 25.72 10.16
CA LYS A 120 13.94 24.27 10.13
C LYS A 120 12.69 23.47 9.74
N ILE A 121 11.52 23.86 10.21
CA ILE A 121 10.24 23.25 9.82
C ILE A 121 9.94 23.55 8.35
N LYS A 122 10.15 24.79 7.89
CA LYS A 122 9.99 25.15 6.47
C LYS A 122 10.93 24.36 5.57
N ALA A 123 12.21 24.26 5.92
CA ALA A 123 13.16 23.45 5.16
C ALA A 123 12.75 21.95 5.06
N LEU A 124 12.17 21.39 6.13
CA LEU A 124 11.64 20.01 6.12
C LEU A 124 10.32 19.90 5.35
N THR A 125 9.48 20.94 5.38
CA THR A 125 8.18 20.99 4.68
C THR A 125 8.37 21.18 3.18
N ASP A 126 9.26 22.09 2.76
CA ASP A 126 9.60 22.32 1.34
C ASP A 126 10.20 21.05 0.70
N LYS A 127 10.95 20.28 1.49
CA LYS A 127 11.50 18.97 1.09
C LYS A 127 10.42 17.89 0.95
N ALA A 128 9.30 18.02 1.67
CA ALA A 128 8.14 17.15 1.56
C ALA A 128 7.19 17.54 0.40
N GLU A 129 7.09 18.83 0.06
CA GLU A 129 6.21 19.34 -1.00
C GLU A 129 6.79 19.14 -2.42
N GLY A 130 8.11 19.05 -2.58
CA GLY A 130 8.78 18.76 -3.86
C GLY A 130 8.49 17.37 -4.46
N SER A 131 7.75 16.50 -3.76
CA SER A 131 7.44 15.11 -4.17
C SER A 131 5.95 14.85 -4.41
N SER A 132 5.13 15.89 -4.60
CA SER A 132 3.68 15.76 -4.73
C SER A 132 3.24 15.37 -6.16
N SER A 133 3.04 14.07 -6.40
CA SER A 133 2.07 13.60 -7.40
C SER A 133 1.02 12.69 -6.73
N THR A 134 -0.16 13.27 -6.54
CA THR A 134 -1.51 12.71 -6.44
C THR A 134 -1.65 11.22 -6.07
N SER A 135 -1.89 10.90 -4.79
CA SER A 135 -2.76 9.77 -4.42
C SER A 135 -3.38 9.93 -3.03
N LYS A 136 -4.68 9.65 -2.97
CA LYS A 136 -5.63 9.93 -1.88
C LYS A 136 -5.37 9.04 -0.64
N PRO A 137 -5.52 9.53 0.61
CA PRO A 137 -5.25 8.73 1.80
C PRO A 137 -6.45 7.81 2.12
N GLY A 138 -6.24 6.52 1.95
CA GLY A 138 -7.04 5.47 2.57
C GLY A 138 -6.14 4.70 3.52
N VAL A 139 -6.22 5.08 4.79
CA VAL A 139 -5.47 4.59 5.96
C VAL A 139 -5.54 3.04 6.04
N GLU A 140 -4.40 2.38 6.28
CA GLU A 140 -4.19 0.95 6.61
C GLU A 140 -4.18 -0.18 5.56
N ASP A 141 -4.31 0.03 4.25
CA ASP A 141 -4.08 -1.07 3.29
C ASP A 141 -2.80 -0.81 2.48
N GLY A 142 -1.96 -1.84 2.35
CA GLY A 142 -0.69 -1.81 1.62
C GLY A 142 -0.85 -1.56 0.11
N PRO A 143 0.10 -1.99 -0.73
CA PRO A 143 -0.03 -1.87 -2.19
C PRO A 143 -1.39 -2.41 -2.65
N ARG A 144 -2.05 -1.71 -3.59
CA ARG A 144 -3.36 -2.08 -4.15
C ARG A 144 -3.23 -2.68 -5.55
N VAL A 145 -2.06 -2.60 -6.17
CA VAL A 145 -1.74 -3.08 -7.51
C VAL A 145 -0.44 -3.86 -7.46
N PHE A 146 -0.53 -5.11 -7.90
CA PHE A 146 0.55 -6.07 -7.88
C PHE A 146 0.82 -6.61 -9.27
N GLN A 147 2.06 -7.05 -9.47
CA GLN A 147 2.45 -7.97 -10.52
C GLN A 147 2.76 -9.32 -9.88
N LEU A 148 2.24 -10.40 -10.46
CA LEU A 148 2.57 -11.73 -9.98
C LEU A 148 3.99 -12.12 -10.42
N GLN A 149 4.67 -12.93 -9.63
CA GLN A 149 5.90 -13.57 -10.10
C GLN A 149 5.60 -14.45 -11.33
N LYS A 150 6.56 -14.53 -12.25
CA LYS A 150 6.47 -15.27 -13.53
C LYS A 150 5.84 -16.66 -13.42
N HIS A 151 6.23 -17.46 -12.43
CA HIS A 151 5.71 -18.81 -12.24
C HIS A 151 4.21 -18.82 -11.91
N PHE A 152 3.79 -17.99 -10.95
CA PHE A 152 2.38 -17.85 -10.60
C PHE A 152 1.57 -17.28 -11.76
N TYR A 153 2.10 -16.29 -12.48
CA TYR A 153 1.44 -15.73 -13.66
C TYR A 153 1.24 -16.78 -14.76
N ASN A 154 2.27 -17.60 -15.06
CA ASN A 154 2.16 -18.68 -16.03
C ASN A 154 1.11 -19.72 -15.60
N MET A 155 1.09 -20.10 -14.32
CA MET A 155 0.07 -21.01 -13.78
C MET A 155 -1.35 -20.46 -13.96
N ARG A 156 -1.56 -19.13 -13.82
CA ARG A 156 -2.86 -18.49 -14.13
C ARG A 156 -3.22 -18.62 -15.60
N LEU A 157 -2.28 -18.31 -16.50
CA LEU A 157 -2.49 -18.42 -17.95
C LEU A 157 -2.83 -19.86 -18.37
N GLU A 158 -2.13 -20.84 -17.82
CA GLU A 158 -2.40 -22.26 -18.03
C GLU A 158 -3.77 -22.67 -17.51
N LYS A 159 -4.12 -22.28 -16.28
CA LYS A 159 -5.43 -22.58 -15.70
C LYS A 159 -6.58 -22.05 -16.56
N ARG A 160 -6.44 -20.82 -17.08
CA ARG A 160 -7.44 -20.25 -17.99
C ARG A 160 -7.53 -21.02 -19.30
N ARG A 161 -6.37 -21.32 -19.93
CA ARG A 161 -6.32 -22.10 -21.18
C ARG A 161 -6.94 -23.49 -21.01
N ASN A 162 -6.65 -24.14 -19.88
CA ASN A 162 -7.19 -25.46 -19.55
C ASN A 162 -8.70 -25.39 -19.31
N ALA A 163 -9.20 -24.34 -18.65
CA ALA A 163 -10.63 -24.12 -18.47
C ALA A 163 -11.37 -23.90 -19.81
N GLU A 164 -10.79 -23.11 -20.72
CA GLU A 164 -11.34 -22.90 -22.07
C GLU A 164 -11.35 -24.19 -22.90
N ALA A 165 -10.26 -24.98 -22.83
CA ALA A 165 -10.17 -26.27 -23.50
C ALA A 165 -11.17 -27.28 -22.93
N ALA A 166 -11.33 -27.33 -21.61
CA ALA A 166 -12.30 -28.19 -20.93
C ALA A 166 -13.74 -27.82 -21.31
N LYS A 167 -14.07 -26.52 -21.36
CA LYS A 167 -15.38 -26.05 -21.83
C LYS A 167 -15.65 -26.48 -23.27
N ARG A 168 -14.70 -26.29 -24.17
CA ARG A 168 -14.80 -26.73 -25.57
C ARG A 168 -14.96 -28.26 -25.68
N ASN A 169 -14.23 -29.03 -24.86
CA ASN A 169 -14.37 -30.49 -24.84
C ASN A 169 -15.75 -30.91 -24.34
N GLN A 170 -16.25 -30.26 -23.28
CA GLN A 170 -17.58 -30.51 -22.75
C GLN A 170 -18.67 -30.21 -23.80
N GLU A 171 -18.54 -29.13 -24.57
CA GLU A 171 -19.45 -28.81 -25.68
C GLU A 171 -19.42 -29.87 -26.79
N ARG A 172 -18.23 -30.40 -27.13
CA ARG A 172 -18.10 -31.51 -28.09
C ARG A 172 -18.75 -32.79 -27.60
N LEU A 173 -18.54 -33.16 -26.34
CA LEU A 173 -19.15 -34.34 -25.72
C LEU A 173 -20.67 -34.22 -25.61
N ARG A 174 -21.21 -33.00 -25.56
CA ARG A 174 -22.66 -32.75 -25.56
C ARG A 174 -23.29 -32.93 -26.94
N ASN A 175 -22.50 -32.91 -28.02
CA ASN A 175 -23.02 -33.04 -29.37
C ASN A 175 -22.81 -34.47 -29.91
N PRO A 176 -23.87 -35.29 -30.01
CA PRO A 176 -23.78 -36.68 -30.44
C PRO A 176 -23.21 -36.87 -31.86
N SER A 177 -23.28 -35.83 -32.71
CA SER A 177 -22.77 -35.89 -34.09
C SER A 177 -21.26 -35.72 -34.21
N LEU A 178 -20.56 -35.34 -33.14
CA LEU A 178 -19.10 -35.21 -33.14
C LEU A 178 -18.38 -36.48 -32.68
N PHE A 179 -19.11 -37.53 -32.29
CA PHE A 179 -18.52 -38.81 -31.96
C PHE A 179 -18.22 -39.60 -33.26
N PRO A 180 -17.08 -40.29 -33.33
CA PRO A 180 -16.78 -41.16 -34.47
C PRO A 180 -17.83 -42.26 -34.56
N SER A 181 -18.45 -42.42 -35.73
CA SER A 181 -19.35 -43.53 -36.02
C SER A 181 -18.53 -44.80 -36.29
N VAL A 182 -19.06 -45.94 -35.84
CA VAL A 182 -18.46 -47.24 -36.15
C VAL A 182 -18.50 -47.49 -37.67
N PRO A 183 -17.41 -47.95 -38.31
CA PRO A 183 -17.40 -48.28 -39.73
C PRO A 183 -18.42 -49.39 -40.04
N THR A 184 -19.30 -49.16 -41.03
CA THR A 184 -20.37 -50.11 -41.42
C THR A 184 -19.97 -51.05 -42.55
N GLY A 185 -18.67 -51.31 -42.75
CA GLY A 185 -18.21 -52.29 -43.72
C GLY A 185 -18.10 -53.68 -43.09
N ASN A 186 -18.78 -54.68 -43.66
CA ASN A 186 -18.46 -56.08 -43.39
C ASN A 186 -17.02 -56.36 -43.85
N PRO A 187 -16.28 -57.24 -43.13
CA PRO A 187 -14.87 -57.54 -43.42
C PRO A 187 -14.65 -58.11 -44.81
#